data_AF-Q7V4F2-F1
#
_entry.id   AF-Q7V4F2-F1
#
_cell.length_a   1.000
_cell.length_b   1.000
_cell.length_c   1.000
_cell.angle_alpha   90.00
_cell.angle_beta   90.00
_cell.angle_gamma   90.00
#
_symmetry.space_group_name_H-M   'P 1'
#
loop_
_entity.id
_entity.type
_entity.pdbx_description
1 polymer ?
#
loop_
_entity_poly.entity_id
_entity_poly.type
_entity_poly.pdbx_seq_one_letter_code
_entity_poly.pdbx_strand_id
1 'polypeptide(L)'
;MVGSPSRMGAAERREGMCICVDCRWVDRCQAYHAVERQHGVAHLNAAPDLEPQNPRIHISVIDLPEGVTGVEWDVRNCGSFLLDHGRWKRLCPGQELPR
;
A
#
# COMPACT_ATOMS: atom_id res chain seq x y z
N MET A 1 17.91 11.16 37.86
CA MET A 1 18.21 9.98 37.02
C MET A 1 16.96 9.64 36.24
N VAL A 2 17.16 9.46 34.95
CA VAL A 2 16.19 9.37 33.86
C VAL A 2 15.05 8.36 34.09
N GLY A 3 13.81 8.84 34.07
CA GLY A 3 12.63 8.03 33.78
C GLY A 3 12.17 8.41 32.38
N SER A 4 12.50 7.56 31.41
CA SER A 4 12.24 7.77 29.97
C SER A 4 10.75 8.05 29.67
N PRO A 5 10.44 9.01 28.78
CA PRO A 5 9.11 9.18 28.27
C PRO A 5 8.80 8.17 27.15
N SER A 6 7.52 7.86 27.00
CA SER A 6 6.89 7.33 25.78
C SER A 6 7.24 5.90 25.38
N ARG A 7 6.45 4.93 25.90
CA ARG A 7 5.98 3.84 25.03
C ARG A 7 4.94 4.43 24.08
N MET A 8 5.44 5.00 22.98
CA MET A 8 4.64 5.34 21.81
C MET A 8 3.81 4.11 21.42
N GLY A 9 2.51 4.33 21.21
CA GLY A 9 1.54 3.30 20.91
C GLY A 9 2.03 2.39 19.79
N ALA A 10 1.92 1.08 20.03
CA ALA A 10 1.84 0.13 18.96
C ALA A 10 0.71 0.60 18.05
N ALA A 11 1.08 1.20 16.92
CA ALA A 11 0.15 1.61 15.88
C ALA A 11 -0.81 0.44 15.66
N GLU A 12 -2.08 0.66 15.97
CA GLU A 12 -3.17 -0.21 15.57
C GLU A 12 -2.95 -0.52 14.10
N ARG A 13 -2.53 -1.75 13.81
CA ARG A 13 -2.55 -2.26 12.46
C ARG A 13 -4.01 -2.34 12.09
N ARG A 14 -4.50 -1.31 11.40
CA ARG A 14 -5.73 -1.41 10.61
C ARG A 14 -5.45 -2.47 9.55
N GLU A 15 -5.79 -3.72 9.88
CA GLU A 15 -5.97 -4.79 8.90
C GLU A 15 -6.89 -4.21 7.82
N GLY A 16 -6.40 -4.15 6.57
CA GLY A 16 -7.10 -3.42 5.50
C GLY A 16 -6.53 -2.04 5.11
N MET A 17 -5.37 -1.62 5.61
CA MET A 17 -4.63 -0.50 4.99
C MET A 17 -3.33 -0.94 4.32
N CYS A 18 -3.27 -0.81 3.00
CA CYS A 18 -2.06 -0.89 2.20
C CYS A 18 -1.08 0.24 2.58
N ILE A 19 0.22 -0.07 2.71
CA ILE A 19 1.25 0.95 3.01
C ILE A 19 1.43 1.97 1.88
N CYS A 20 0.81 1.74 0.72
CA CYS A 20 0.83 2.64 -0.43
C CYS A 20 0.30 4.04 -0.13
N VAL A 21 -0.68 4.19 0.78
CA VAL A 21 -1.29 5.49 1.09
C VAL A 21 -0.26 6.52 1.53
N ASP A 22 0.73 6.05 2.29
CA ASP A 22 1.74 6.88 2.95
C ASP A 22 3.16 6.59 2.45
N CYS A 23 3.34 5.91 1.31
CA CYS A 23 4.67 5.63 0.77
C CYS A 23 5.09 6.70 -0.23
N ARG A 24 6.25 7.31 -0.01
CA ARG A 24 6.87 8.27 -0.95
C ARG A 24 7.02 7.73 -2.36
N TRP A 25 7.23 6.42 -2.49
CA TRP A 25 7.55 5.77 -3.76
C TRP A 25 6.33 5.13 -4.43
N VAL A 26 5.11 5.48 -4.00
CA VAL A 26 3.88 4.85 -4.50
C VAL A 26 3.74 4.94 -6.02
N ASP A 27 4.18 6.04 -6.62
CA ASP A 27 4.18 6.29 -8.07
C ASP A 27 5.49 5.88 -8.78
N ARG A 28 6.47 5.29 -8.09
CA ARG A 28 7.78 4.96 -8.69
C ARG A 28 8.26 3.55 -8.43
N CYS A 29 7.59 2.82 -7.55
CA CYS A 29 7.97 1.47 -7.15
C CYS A 29 7.34 0.41 -8.06
N GLN A 30 8.15 -0.54 -8.53
CA GLN A 30 7.67 -1.64 -9.36
C GLN A 30 6.66 -2.56 -8.65
N ALA A 31 6.74 -2.69 -7.31
CA ALA A 31 5.74 -3.48 -6.55
C ALA A 31 4.34 -2.85 -6.60
N TYR A 32 4.23 -1.53 -6.43
CA TYR A 32 2.93 -0.86 -6.52
C TYR A 32 2.39 -0.90 -7.94
N HIS A 33 3.23 -0.69 -8.94
CA HIS A 33 2.86 -0.86 -10.33
C HIS A 33 2.34 -2.27 -10.67
N ALA A 34 2.95 -3.31 -10.08
CA ALA A 34 2.46 -4.67 -10.25
C ALA A 34 1.09 -4.89 -9.61
N VAL A 35 0.85 -4.31 -8.43
CA VAL A 35 -0.46 -4.35 -7.74
C VAL A 35 -1.54 -3.58 -8.50
N GLU A 36 -1.23 -2.40 -9.04
CA GLU A 36 -2.14 -1.63 -9.92
C GLU A 36 -2.62 -2.48 -11.12
N ARG A 37 -1.71 -3.27 -11.71
CA ARG A 37 -2.06 -4.18 -12.81
C ARG A 37 -3.06 -5.25 -12.38
N GLN A 38 -2.89 -5.82 -11.18
CA GLN A 38 -3.81 -6.83 -10.66
C GLN A 38 -5.19 -6.25 -10.33
N HIS A 39 -5.23 -4.98 -9.91
CA HIS A 39 -6.49 -4.24 -9.72
C HIS A 39 -7.16 -3.82 -11.04
N GLY A 40 -6.47 -3.92 -12.19
CA GLY A 40 -6.99 -3.47 -13.48
C GLY A 40 -7.20 -1.95 -13.58
N VAL A 41 -6.51 -1.18 -12.72
CA VAL A 41 -6.60 0.29 -12.68
C VAL A 41 -5.52 0.93 -13.54
N ALA A 42 -5.69 2.22 -13.85
CA ALA A 42 -4.66 3.00 -14.53
C ALA A 42 -3.40 3.11 -13.66
N HIS A 43 -2.23 2.97 -14.27
CA HIS A 43 -0.96 3.12 -13.59
C HIS A 43 -0.70 4.57 -13.19
N LEU A 44 -0.21 4.80 -11.96
CA LEU A 44 0.21 6.14 -11.52
C LEU A 44 1.41 6.66 -12.31
N ASN A 45 2.26 5.73 -12.76
CA ASN A 45 3.42 5.98 -13.60
C ASN A 45 3.63 4.78 -14.51
N ALA A 46 3.77 4.99 -15.82
CA ALA A 46 3.94 3.91 -16.80
C ALA A 46 5.32 3.21 -16.74
N ALA A 47 6.33 3.86 -16.16
CA ALA A 47 7.70 3.35 -16.09
C ALA A 47 8.33 3.63 -14.70
N PRO A 48 7.92 2.88 -13.66
CA PRO A 48 8.52 2.98 -12.33
C PRO A 48 10.00 2.58 -12.36
N ASP A 49 10.85 3.38 -11.72
CA ASP A 49 12.32 3.22 -11.72
C ASP A 49 12.88 2.72 -10.37
N LEU A 50 12.04 2.53 -9.36
CA LEU A 50 12.44 2.00 -8.06
C LEU A 50 12.17 0.50 -7.98
N GLU A 51 13.25 -0.26 -7.81
CA GLU A 51 13.20 -1.67 -7.43
C GLU A 51 12.92 -1.80 -5.92
N PRO A 52 11.83 -2.47 -5.51
CA PRO A 52 11.47 -2.64 -4.11
C PRO A 52 12.41 -3.60 -3.39
N GLN A 53 12.84 -3.26 -2.18
CA GLN A 53 13.54 -4.18 -1.30
C GLN A 53 12.54 -5.00 -0.49
N ASN A 54 12.55 -6.33 -0.65
CA ASN A 54 11.76 -7.26 0.16
C ASN A 54 10.26 -6.89 0.31
N PRO A 55 9.52 -6.63 -0.79
CA PRO A 55 8.10 -6.31 -0.69
C PRO A 55 7.32 -7.51 -0.14
N ARG A 56 6.38 -7.25 0.77
CA ARG A 56 5.40 -8.24 1.25
C ARG A 56 4.04 -7.87 0.72
N ILE A 57 3.57 -8.69 -0.23
CA ILE A 57 2.25 -8.57 -0.82
C ILE A 57 1.32 -9.56 -0.13
N HIS A 58 0.20 -9.06 0.38
CA HIS A 58 -0.88 -9.86 0.92
C HIS A 58 -1.97 -10.02 -0.15
N ILE A 59 -2.47 -11.23 -0.28
CA ILE A 59 -3.48 -11.60 -1.27
C ILE A 59 -4.66 -12.19 -0.50
N SER A 60 -5.81 -11.56 -0.61
CA SER A 60 -7.06 -12.08 -0.05
C SER A 60 -7.92 -12.61 -1.19
N VAL A 61 -8.39 -13.85 -1.08
CA VAL A 61 -9.38 -14.41 -2.00
C VAL A 61 -10.73 -14.31 -1.32
N ILE A 62 -11.69 -13.68 -2.00
CA ILE A 62 -13.00 -13.36 -1.44
C ILE A 62 -14.07 -13.97 -2.33
N ASP A 63 -15.01 -14.67 -1.72
CA ASP A 63 -16.21 -15.13 -2.42
C ASP A 63 -17.17 -13.94 -2.58
N LEU A 64 -17.47 -13.61 -3.83
CA LEU A 64 -18.46 -12.60 -4.20
C LEU A 64 -19.79 -13.29 -4.51
N PRO A 65 -20.91 -12.55 -4.49
CA PRO A 65 -22.21 -13.07 -4.91
C PRO A 65 -22.16 -13.71 -6.31
N GLU A 66 -23.12 -14.59 -6.59
CA GLU A 66 -23.26 -15.27 -7.88
C GLU A 66 -22.10 -16.23 -8.23
N GLY A 67 -21.30 -16.63 -7.24
CA GLY A 67 -20.22 -17.61 -7.41
C GLY A 67 -18.98 -17.01 -8.09
N VAL A 68 -18.85 -15.69 -8.10
CA VAL A 68 -17.65 -14.99 -8.58
C VAL A 68 -16.60 -14.99 -7.47
N THR A 69 -15.34 -15.22 -7.82
CA THR A 69 -14.21 -15.06 -6.89
C THR A 69 -13.51 -13.73 -7.14
N GLY A 70 -13.46 -12.88 -6.11
CA GLY A 70 -12.66 -11.67 -6.07
C GLY A 70 -11.26 -11.93 -5.50
N VAL A 71 -10.28 -11.13 -5.92
CA VAL A 71 -8.93 -11.17 -5.36
C VAL A 71 -8.49 -9.76 -5.02
N GLU A 72 -8.14 -9.52 -3.76
CA GLU A 72 -7.56 -8.27 -3.29
C GLU A 72 -6.04 -8.39 -3.15
N TRP A 73 -5.34 -7.33 -3.54
CA TRP A 73 -3.89 -7.26 -3.57
C TRP A 73 -3.39 -6.03 -2.80
N ASP A 74 -2.60 -6.28 -1.76
CA ASP A 74 -2.06 -5.24 -0.90
C ASP A 74 -0.56 -5.35 -0.72
N VAL A 75 0.16 -4.24 -0.89
CA VAL A 75 1.51 -4.17 -0.32
C VAL A 75 1.37 -3.82 1.16
N ARG A 76 1.69 -4.78 2.04
CA ARG A 76 1.61 -4.63 3.51
C ARG A 76 2.93 -4.20 4.13
N ASN A 77 4.05 -4.48 3.46
CA ASN A 77 5.38 -4.08 3.92
C ASN A 77 6.34 -3.98 2.72
N CYS A 78 7.36 -3.14 2.84
CA CYS A 78 8.46 -3.04 1.88
C CYS A 78 9.68 -2.43 2.59
N GLY A 79 10.87 -2.99 2.41
CA GLY A 79 12.12 -2.45 2.94
C GLY A 79 12.48 -1.08 2.34
N SER A 80 12.00 -0.77 1.15
CA SER A 80 12.16 0.56 0.54
C SER A 80 11.13 1.58 1.04
N PHE A 81 10.22 1.21 1.95
CA PHE A 81 9.17 2.10 2.45
C PHE A 81 9.78 3.37 3.06
N LEU A 82 9.29 4.52 2.60
CA LEU A 82 9.65 5.82 3.14
C LEU A 82 8.37 6.60 3.35
N LEU A 83 8.14 7.00 4.60
CA LEU A 83 6.92 7.67 5.02
C LEU A 83 6.78 9.03 4.33
N ASP A 84 5.66 9.21 3.65
CA ASP A 84 5.17 10.46 3.09
C ASP A 84 3.63 10.45 3.19
N HIS A 85 3.12 11.01 4.29
CA HIS A 85 1.71 10.93 4.66
C HIS A 85 0.78 11.40 3.54
N GLY A 86 -0.16 10.54 3.14
CA GLY A 86 -1.16 10.85 2.12
C GLY A 86 -0.60 11.10 0.73
N ARG A 87 0.62 10.63 0.42
CA ARG A 87 1.24 10.74 -0.91
C ARG A 87 0.29 10.25 -2.00
N TRP A 88 -0.34 9.09 -1.81
CA TRP A 88 -1.30 8.55 -2.78
C TRP A 88 -2.49 9.48 -2.98
N LYS A 89 -3.08 10.01 -1.91
CA LYS A 89 -4.24 10.92 -1.98
C LYS A 89 -3.90 12.24 -2.71
N ARG A 90 -2.66 12.72 -2.60
CA ARG A 90 -2.20 13.89 -3.37
C ARG A 90 -2.03 13.59 -4.85
N LEU A 91 -1.72 12.35 -5.22
CA LEU A 91 -1.62 11.89 -6.61
C LEU A 91 -2.99 11.59 -7.23
N CYS A 92 -3.92 11.08 -6.41
CA CYS A 92 -5.27 10.68 -6.81
C CYS A 92 -6.35 11.52 -6.09
N PRO A 93 -6.45 12.83 -6.38
CA PRO A 93 -7.44 13.68 -5.72
C PRO A 93 -8.87 13.21 -6.06
N GLY A 94 -9.70 13.04 -5.02
CA GLY A 94 -11.10 12.66 -5.17
C GLY A 94 -11.37 11.16 -5.30
N GLN A 95 -10.32 10.32 -5.36
CA GLN A 95 -10.50 8.87 -5.35
C GLN A 95 -10.60 8.31 -3.93
N GLU A 96 -11.29 7.17 -3.80
CA GLU A 96 -11.35 6.41 -2.55
C GLU A 96 -9.97 5.82 -2.22
N LEU A 97 -9.66 5.71 -0.92
CA LEU A 97 -8.39 5.14 -0.51
C LEU A 97 -8.32 3.65 -0.83
N PRO A 98 -7.15 3.15 -1.29
CA PRO A 98 -6.93 1.72 -1.47
C PRO A 98 -7.04 0.99 -0.11
N ARG A 99 -7.66 -0.19 -0.12
CA ARG A 99 -7.91 -1.05 1.06
C ARG A 99 -7.19 -2.38 0.91
#